data_AF-Q2LWH6-F1
#
_entry.id   AF-Q2LWH6-F1
#
_cell.length_a   1.000
_cell.length_b   1.000
_cell.length_c   1.000
_cell.angle_alpha   90.00
_cell.angle_beta   90.00
_cell.angle_gamma   90.00
#
_symmetry.space_group_name_H-M   'P 1'
#
loop_
_entity.id
_entity.type
_entity.pdbx_description
1 polymer ?
#
loop_
_entity_poly.entity_id
_entity_poly.type
_entity_poly.pdbx_seq_one_letter_code
_entity_poly.pdbx_strand_id
1 'polypeptide(L)'
;MGRSGLSGFVDLPPGTGDPSITIAQSIPTAAVLMVTTPQEVALADVRRAINLFKKFEINMIGLVENMSYFFDRRSEKPIEIFGRGGGEKLSREFGLPLLARLPLDPDIGRSGDSGVPLMISSPNSEAGRIFQVIAEKVLSSI
;
A
#
# COMPACT_ATOMS: atom_id res chain seq x y z
N MET A 1 1.05 -23.83 22.71
CA MET A 1 2.26 -24.16 21.93
C MET A 1 2.41 -23.09 20.86
N GLY A 2 3.07 -21.98 21.22
CA GLY A 2 3.06 -20.74 20.44
C GLY A 2 3.94 -20.86 19.20
N ARG A 3 3.41 -20.50 18.03
CA ARG A 3 4.17 -20.43 16.79
C ARG A 3 5.26 -19.37 16.95
N SER A 4 6.51 -19.79 17.11
CA SER A 4 7.70 -18.95 17.06
C SER A 4 8.06 -18.61 15.60
N GLY A 5 7.11 -18.05 14.86
CA GLY A 5 7.36 -17.56 13.50
C GLY A 5 7.76 -16.08 13.56
N LEU A 6 8.79 -15.68 12.81
CA LEU A 6 9.04 -14.27 12.56
C LEU A 6 7.81 -13.67 11.87
N SER A 7 7.26 -12.59 12.45
CA SER A 7 6.27 -11.74 11.81
C SER A 7 6.97 -10.49 11.33
N GLY A 8 6.81 -10.12 10.07
CA GLY A 8 7.53 -8.99 9.48
C GLY A 8 7.00 -8.60 8.11
N PHE A 9 7.49 -7.46 7.63
CA PHE A 9 7.19 -6.95 6.29
C PHE A 9 8.41 -7.15 5.39
N VAL A 10 8.16 -7.43 4.11
CA VAL A 10 9.19 -7.50 3.08
C VAL A 10 8.84 -6.48 2.02
N ASP A 11 9.74 -5.53 1.76
CA ASP A 11 9.61 -4.60 0.65
C ASP A 11 10.09 -5.31 -0.63
N LEU A 12 9.18 -5.53 -1.56
CA LEU A 12 9.49 -6.20 -2.81
C LEU A 12 10.03 -5.19 -3.82
N PRO A 13 11.01 -5.57 -4.67
CA PRO A 13 11.46 -4.68 -5.73
C PRO A 13 10.27 -4.31 -6.64
N PRO A 14 10.25 -3.08 -7.16
CA PRO A 14 9.13 -2.62 -7.98
C PRO A 14 9.03 -3.43 -9.27
N GLY A 15 7.81 -3.50 -9.81
CA GLY A 15 7.53 -4.15 -11.08
C GLY A 15 6.94 -5.55 -10.94
N THR A 16 6.91 -6.26 -12.07
CA THR A 16 6.20 -7.54 -12.24
C THR A 16 7.15 -8.66 -12.66
N GLY A 17 8.44 -8.49 -12.39
CA GLY A 17 9.46 -9.48 -12.72
C GLY A 17 9.48 -10.65 -11.74
N ASP A 18 10.19 -11.71 -12.15
CA ASP A 18 10.41 -12.93 -11.38
C ASP A 18 10.93 -12.73 -9.93
N PRO A 19 11.74 -11.70 -9.58
CA PRO A 19 12.26 -11.56 -8.22
C PRO A 19 11.18 -11.42 -7.15
N SER A 20 10.15 -10.61 -7.39
CA SER A 20 9.09 -10.33 -6.39
C SER A 20 8.24 -11.58 -6.11
N ILE A 21 8.00 -12.40 -7.14
CA ILE A 21 7.31 -13.69 -7.00
C ILE A 21 8.20 -14.69 -6.26
N THR A 22 9.48 -14.78 -6.65
CA THR A 22 10.42 -15.75 -6.08
C THR A 22 10.53 -15.54 -4.57
N ILE A 23 10.62 -14.29 -4.12
CA ILE A 23 10.61 -13.94 -2.70
C ILE A 23 9.29 -14.37 -2.06
N ALA A 24 8.14 -14.00 -2.64
CA ALA A 24 6.84 -14.33 -2.08
C ALA A 24 6.61 -15.86 -1.98
N GLN A 25 7.03 -16.63 -2.98
CA GLN A 25 6.93 -18.09 -2.98
C GLN A 25 7.86 -18.76 -1.96
N SER A 26 8.99 -18.15 -1.65
CA SER A 26 9.92 -18.67 -0.63
C SER A 26 9.37 -18.58 0.80
N ILE A 27 8.30 -17.82 1.02
CA ILE A 27 7.69 -17.58 2.32
C ILE A 27 6.30 -18.23 2.34
N PRO A 28 6.12 -19.40 2.99
CA PRO A 28 4.87 -20.18 2.90
C PRO A 28 3.61 -19.45 3.38
N THR A 29 3.76 -18.47 4.28
CA THR A 29 2.65 -17.67 4.84
C THR A 29 2.61 -16.26 4.28
N ALA A 30 3.24 -16.02 3.12
CA ALA A 30 3.25 -14.70 2.51
C ALA A 30 1.83 -14.26 2.16
N ALA A 31 1.53 -13.03 2.55
CA ALA A 31 0.39 -12.27 2.11
C ALA A 31 0.91 -11.00 1.45
N VAL A 32 0.29 -10.59 0.35
CA VAL A 32 0.72 -9.44 -0.44
C VAL A 32 -0.23 -8.27 -0.24
N LEU A 33 0.32 -7.12 0.15
CA LEU A 33 -0.35 -5.84 0.14
C LEU A 33 0.06 -5.08 -1.13
N MET A 34 -0.90 -4.79 -2.00
CA MET A 34 -0.63 -4.04 -3.22
C MET A 34 -0.63 -2.54 -2.94
N VAL A 35 0.38 -1.82 -3.42
CA VAL A 35 0.45 -0.35 -3.35
C VAL A 35 0.43 0.22 -4.75
N THR A 36 -0.41 1.23 -4.98
CA THR A 36 -0.54 1.91 -6.28
C THR A 36 -0.64 3.42 -6.10
N THR A 37 -0.71 4.17 -7.20
CA THR A 37 -1.04 5.59 -7.22
C THR A 37 -2.13 5.84 -8.28
N PRO A 38 -2.88 6.96 -8.26
CA PRO A 38 -4.03 7.15 -9.14
C PRO A 38 -3.72 7.13 -10.65
N GLN A 39 -2.47 7.35 -11.06
CA GLN A 39 -2.04 7.43 -12.46
C GLN A 39 -2.19 6.09 -13.18
N GLU A 40 -2.73 6.11 -14.41
CA GLU A 40 -2.97 4.88 -15.20
C GLU A 40 -1.71 4.03 -15.44
N VAL A 41 -0.52 4.64 -15.49
CA VAL A 41 0.74 3.88 -15.60
C VAL A 41 0.97 2.99 -14.37
N ALA A 42 0.81 3.54 -13.16
CA ALA A 42 0.92 2.77 -11.93
C ALA A 42 -0.19 1.72 -11.80
N LEU A 43 -1.40 2.04 -12.26
CA LEU A 43 -2.51 1.08 -12.29
C LEU A 43 -2.23 -0.08 -13.26
N ALA A 44 -1.62 0.19 -14.41
CA ALA A 44 -1.26 -0.85 -15.39
C ALA A 44 -0.22 -1.82 -14.82
N ASP A 45 0.78 -1.32 -14.09
CA ASP A 45 1.80 -2.15 -13.47
C ASP A 45 1.22 -3.00 -12.32
N VAL A 46 0.39 -2.40 -11.46
CA VAL A 46 -0.28 -3.13 -10.37
C VAL A 46 -1.27 -4.17 -10.93
N ARG A 47 -1.96 -3.87 -12.03
CA ARG A 47 -2.82 -4.84 -12.73
C ARG A 47 -2.04 -6.07 -13.18
N ARG A 48 -0.86 -5.87 -13.77
CA ARG A 48 0.02 -6.98 -14.17
C ARG A 48 0.49 -7.77 -12.96
N ALA A 49 0.87 -7.10 -11.87
CA ALA A 49 1.30 -7.73 -10.63
C ALA A 49 0.20 -8.59 -10.01
N ILE A 50 -1.03 -8.07 -9.89
CA ILE A 50 -2.17 -8.81 -9.35
C ILE A 50 -2.41 -10.10 -10.14
N ASN A 51 -2.44 -10.02 -11.47
CA ASN A 51 -2.64 -11.21 -12.31
C ASN A 51 -1.53 -12.25 -12.10
N LEU A 52 -0.31 -11.79 -11.90
CA LEU A 52 0.84 -12.64 -11.65
C LEU A 52 0.76 -13.32 -10.28
N PHE A 53 0.48 -12.59 -9.21
CA PHE A 53 0.25 -13.15 -7.88
C PHE A 53 -0.94 -14.12 -7.85
N LYS A 54 -2.04 -13.80 -8.55
CA LYS A 54 -3.18 -14.72 -8.72
C LYS A 54 -2.78 -16.04 -9.38
N LYS A 55 -1.95 -15.99 -10.44
CA LYS A 55 -1.49 -17.19 -11.16
C LYS A 55 -0.71 -18.15 -10.26
N PHE A 56 0.02 -17.62 -9.28
CA PHE A 56 0.79 -18.41 -8.33
C PHE A 56 0.06 -18.66 -7.00
N GLU A 57 -1.25 -18.37 -6.95
CA GLU A 57 -2.12 -18.58 -5.79
C GLU A 57 -1.62 -17.90 -4.51
N ILE A 58 -0.88 -16.80 -4.66
CA ILE A 58 -0.38 -16.01 -3.53
C ILE A 58 -1.52 -15.15 -3.00
N ASN A 59 -1.77 -15.23 -1.69
CA ASN A 59 -2.81 -14.47 -1.02
C ASN A 59 -2.53 -12.97 -1.11
N MET A 60 -3.53 -12.19 -1.53
CA MET A 60 -3.46 -10.71 -1.53
C MET A 60 -4.48 -10.17 -0.54
N ILE A 61 -4.00 -9.44 0.45
CA ILE A 61 -4.84 -8.93 1.55
C ILE A 61 -5.55 -7.60 1.22
N GLY A 62 -5.11 -6.91 0.16
CA GLY A 62 -5.77 -5.70 -0.29
C GLY A 62 -4.89 -4.76 -1.09
N LEU A 63 -5.41 -3.53 -1.26
CA LEU A 63 -4.82 -2.43 -2.00
C LEU A 63 -4.69 -1.19 -1.10
N VAL A 64 -3.62 -0.43 -1.26
CA VAL A 64 -3.47 0.95 -0.77
C VAL A 64 -3.21 1.87 -1.95
N GLU A 65 -3.98 2.94 -2.06
CA GLU A 65 -3.73 4.01 -3.04
C GLU A 65 -2.89 5.09 -2.37
N ASN A 66 -1.61 5.17 -2.72
CA ASN A 66 -0.70 6.22 -2.27
C ASN A 66 -0.84 7.48 -3.13
N MET A 67 -0.43 8.64 -2.61
CA MET A 67 -0.48 9.94 -3.30
C MET A 67 -1.87 10.25 -3.90
N SER A 68 -2.93 9.89 -3.17
CA SER A 68 -4.32 9.95 -3.65
C SER A 68 -4.86 11.37 -3.79
N TYR A 69 -4.41 12.26 -2.93
CA TYR A 69 -4.84 13.66 -2.87
C TYR A 69 -3.80 14.48 -2.10
N PHE A 70 -3.84 15.80 -2.24
CA PHE A 70 -3.04 16.73 -1.46
C PHE A 70 -3.95 17.66 -0.67
N PHE A 71 -3.68 17.82 0.62
CA PHE A 71 -4.39 18.78 1.45
C PHE A 71 -3.55 20.05 1.61
N ASP A 72 -3.92 21.11 0.89
CA ASP A 72 -3.37 22.43 1.14
C ASP A 72 -4.08 23.03 2.36
N ARG A 73 -3.32 23.49 3.36
CA ARG A 73 -3.86 24.14 4.56
C ARG A 73 -4.69 25.39 4.25
N ARG A 74 -4.59 25.94 3.04
CA ARG A 74 -5.37 27.10 2.56
C ARG A 74 -6.62 26.72 1.77
N SER A 75 -6.74 25.45 1.35
CA SER A 75 -7.85 24.95 0.56
C SER A 75 -8.82 24.18 1.45
N GLU A 76 -10.11 24.42 1.30
CA GLU A 76 -11.15 23.69 2.05
C GLU A 76 -11.36 22.26 1.53
N LYS A 77 -10.83 21.94 0.34
CA LYS A 77 -11.04 20.66 -0.35
C LYS A 77 -9.70 20.00 -0.71
N PRO A 78 -9.63 18.65 -0.68
CA PRO A 78 -8.50 17.92 -1.22
C PRO A 78 -8.27 18.21 -2.70
N ILE A 79 -7.00 18.31 -3.10
CA ILE A 79 -6.57 18.53 -4.48
C ILE A 79 -6.10 17.19 -5.07
N GLU A 80 -6.70 16.79 -6.17
CA GLU A 80 -6.40 15.53 -6.87
C GLU A 80 -5.26 15.72 -7.89
N ILE A 81 -4.03 15.92 -7.41
CA ILE A 81 -2.86 16.25 -8.26
C ILE A 81 -2.63 15.23 -9.38
N PHE A 82 -2.85 13.95 -9.08
CA PHE A 82 -2.54 12.83 -9.97
C PHE A 82 -3.79 12.13 -10.52
N GLY A 83 -4.95 12.75 -10.36
CA GLY A 83 -6.25 12.12 -10.59
C GLY A 83 -6.77 11.38 -9.36
N ARG A 84 -7.87 10.66 -9.54
CA ARG A 84 -8.58 9.96 -8.45
C ARG A 84 -9.21 8.67 -8.93
N GLY A 85 -9.39 7.73 -8.01
CA GLY A 85 -10.23 6.56 -8.25
C GLY A 85 -9.50 5.35 -8.82
N GLY A 86 -8.17 5.42 -8.97
CA GLY A 86 -7.38 4.34 -9.55
C GLY A 86 -7.41 3.06 -8.70
N GLY A 87 -7.18 3.19 -7.39
CA GLY A 87 -7.27 2.12 -6.42
C GLY A 87 -8.70 1.55 -6.30
N GLU A 88 -9.74 2.39 -6.38
CA GLU A 88 -11.14 1.92 -6.40
C GLU A 88 -11.47 1.15 -7.69
N LYS A 89 -10.90 1.57 -8.82
CA LYS A 89 -11.03 0.86 -10.10
C LYS A 89 -10.39 -0.52 -10.00
N LEU A 90 -9.16 -0.62 -9.51
CA LEU A 90 -8.49 -1.92 -9.30
C LEU A 90 -9.20 -2.80 -8.27
N SER A 91 -9.68 -2.20 -7.19
CA SER A 91 -10.44 -2.89 -6.15
C SER A 91 -11.68 -3.58 -6.73
N ARG A 92 -12.48 -2.85 -7.52
CA ARG A 92 -13.66 -3.41 -8.21
C ARG A 92 -13.29 -4.43 -9.28
N GLU A 93 -12.23 -4.16 -10.05
CA GLU A 93 -11.78 -5.04 -11.14
C GLU A 93 -11.33 -6.41 -10.63
N PHE A 94 -10.63 -6.47 -9.49
CA PHE A 94 -10.02 -7.69 -8.99
C PHE A 94 -10.70 -8.30 -7.77
N GLY A 95 -11.70 -7.63 -7.20
CA GLY A 95 -12.38 -8.03 -5.96
C GLY A 95 -11.50 -7.91 -4.72
N LEU A 96 -10.50 -7.03 -4.74
CA LEU A 96 -9.59 -6.81 -3.62
C LEU A 96 -10.04 -5.60 -2.79
N PRO A 97 -9.98 -5.65 -1.45
CA PRO A 97 -10.40 -4.51 -0.62
C PRO A 97 -9.40 -3.35 -0.75
N LEU A 98 -9.91 -2.14 -1.00
CA LEU A 98 -9.13 -0.91 -0.85
C LEU A 98 -9.02 -0.58 0.64
N LEU A 99 -7.86 -0.84 1.24
CA LEU A 99 -7.65 -0.67 2.68
C LEU A 99 -7.59 0.81 3.06
N ALA A 100 -6.94 1.64 2.25
CA ALA A 100 -6.84 3.07 2.49
C ALA A 100 -6.42 3.86 1.25
N ARG A 101 -6.58 5.18 1.37
CA ARG A 101 -6.02 6.21 0.50
C ARG A 101 -5.09 7.08 1.31
N LEU A 102 -3.82 7.14 0.95
CA LEU A 102 -2.84 8.01 1.60
C LEU A 102 -2.70 9.33 0.83
N PRO A 103 -2.66 10.47 1.53
CA PRO A 103 -2.38 11.75 0.90
C PRO A 103 -0.93 11.82 0.42
N LEU A 104 -0.68 12.69 -0.54
CA LEU A 104 0.65 13.21 -0.82
C LEU A 104 1.04 14.16 0.33
N ASP A 105 1.75 13.65 1.32
CA ASP A 105 2.15 14.41 2.50
C ASP A 105 3.68 14.65 2.50
N PRO A 106 4.15 15.92 2.42
CA PRO A 106 5.57 16.23 2.48
C PRO A 106 6.26 15.75 3.78
N ASP A 107 5.53 15.61 4.89
CA ASP A 107 6.09 15.08 6.13
C ASP A 107 6.44 13.60 6.02
N ILE A 108 5.77 12.81 5.17
CA ILE A 108 6.17 11.42 4.90
C ILE A 108 7.57 11.42 4.27
N GLY A 109 7.79 12.24 3.23
CA GLY A 109 9.09 12.35 2.56
C GLY A 109 10.20 12.82 3.51
N ARG A 110 9.96 13.92 4.24
CA ARG A 110 10.89 14.42 5.25
C ARG A 110 11.24 13.39 6.32
N SER A 111 10.24 12.63 6.78
CA SER A 111 10.42 11.59 7.78
C SER A 111 11.35 10.48 7.27
N GLY A 112 11.20 10.08 6.00
CA GLY A 112 12.08 9.14 5.33
C GLY A 112 13.52 9.64 5.23
N ASP A 113 13.71 10.88 4.74
CA ASP A 113 15.04 11.48 4.59
C ASP A 113 15.77 11.65 5.94
N SER A 114 15.03 11.95 7.01
CA SER A 114 15.59 12.10 8.36
C SER A 114 15.91 10.78 9.06
N GLY A 115 15.42 9.65 8.54
CA GLY A 115 15.50 8.35 9.21
C GLY A 115 14.57 8.19 10.42
N VAL A 116 13.66 9.14 10.67
CA VAL A 116 12.67 9.07 11.75
C VAL A 116 11.27 8.94 11.15
N PRO A 117 10.67 7.74 11.11
CA PRO A 117 9.37 7.51 10.49
C PRO A 117 8.26 8.45 10.98
N LEU A 118 7.32 8.79 10.09
CA LEU A 118 6.15 9.63 10.42
C LEU A 118 5.39 9.11 11.65
N MET A 119 5.29 7.80 11.81
CA MET A 119 4.61 7.18 12.95
C MET A 119 5.29 7.45 14.30
N ILE A 120 6.55 7.86 14.31
CA ILE A 120 7.29 8.26 15.51
C ILE A 120 7.21 9.79 15.70
N SER A 121 7.47 10.55 14.63
CA SER A 121 7.54 12.01 14.71
C SER A 121 6.19 12.70 14.82
N SER A 122 5.17 12.19 14.12
CA SER A 122 3.84 12.79 13.98
C SER A 122 2.71 11.75 13.88
N PRO A 123 2.53 10.85 14.87
CA PRO A 123 1.53 9.77 14.81
C PRO A 123 0.08 10.27 14.70
N ASN A 124 -0.20 11.48 15.20
CA ASN A 124 -1.53 12.10 15.19
C ASN A 124 -1.79 12.97 13.96
N SER A 125 -0.89 12.99 12.97
CA SER A 125 -1.14 13.60 11.66
C SER A 125 -2.25 12.86 10.92
N GLU A 126 -2.80 13.45 9.85
CA GLU A 126 -3.77 12.76 8.99
C GLU A 126 -3.18 11.47 8.42
N ALA A 127 -1.99 11.56 7.80
CA ALA A 127 -1.29 10.40 7.29
C ALA A 127 -0.96 9.37 8.39
N GLY A 128 -0.55 9.82 9.58
CA GLY A 128 -0.30 8.93 10.73
C GLY A 128 -1.53 8.12 11.16
N ARG A 129 -2.70 8.76 11.24
CA ARG A 129 -3.97 8.06 11.51
C ARG A 129 -4.33 7.08 10.41
N ILE A 130 -4.11 7.42 9.14
CA ILE A 130 -4.38 6.52 8.01
C ILE A 130 -3.46 5.29 8.08
N PHE A 131 -2.16 5.47 8.39
CA PHE A 131 -1.24 4.35 8.61
C PHE A 131 -1.70 3.42 9.75
N GLN A 132 -2.23 3.96 10.85
CA GLN A 132 -2.82 3.14 11.92
C GLN A 132 -4.00 2.30 11.40
N VAL A 133 -4.91 2.90 10.63
CA VAL A 133 -6.03 2.18 10.01
C VAL A 133 -5.54 1.08 9.06
N ILE A 134 -4.49 1.34 8.27
CA ILE A 134 -3.88 0.32 7.39
C ILE A 134 -3.36 -0.83 8.25
N ALA A 135 -2.60 -0.54 9.31
CA ALA A 135 -2.03 -1.55 10.19
C ALA A 135 -3.11 -2.43 10.84
N GLU A 136 -4.18 -1.84 11.35
CA GLU A 136 -5.32 -2.57 11.92
C GLU A 136 -5.98 -3.49 10.89
N LYS A 137 -6.24 -3.00 9.67
CA LYS A 137 -6.83 -3.79 8.60
C LYS A 137 -5.93 -4.94 8.16
N VAL A 138 -4.62 -4.69 8.03
CA VAL A 138 -3.63 -5.72 7.72
C VAL A 138 -3.62 -6.81 8.79
N LEU A 139 -3.56 -6.44 10.08
CA LEU A 139 -3.59 -7.40 11.19
C LEU A 139 -4.87 -8.23 11.23
N SER A 140 -6.01 -7.66 10.83
CA SER A 140 -7.28 -8.40 10.75
C SER A 140 -7.39 -9.35 9.55
N SER A 141 -6.48 -9.24 8.57
CA SER A 141 -6.53 -9.97 7.29
C SER A 141 -5.55 -11.14 7.21
N ILE A 142 -4.76 -11.39 8.26
CA ILE A 142 -3.70 -12.43 8.33
C ILE A 142 -3.93 -13.43 9.46
#